data_AF-A0A350LX79-F1
#
_entry.id   AF-A0A350LX79-F1
#
_cell.length_a   1.000
_cell.length_b   1.000
_cell.length_c   1.000
_cell.angle_alpha   90.00
_cell.angle_beta   90.00
_cell.angle_gamma   90.00
#
_symmetry.space_group_name_H-M   'P 1'
#
loop_
_entity.id
_entity.type
_entity.pdbx_description
1 polymer ?
#
loop_
_entity_poly.entity_id
_entity_poly.type
_entity_poly.pdbx_seq_one_letter_code
_entity_poly.pdbx_strand_id
1 'polypeptide(L)'
;MAQKALYDWSNGAKLDEHSRRKLKVLREYFAKYLRVRCSLPQQEKFRLAIVDGFAGGGRYNSGDAGSPLIFLEELMLASRQLNAQRFENGHKPLKIECLLILNDADPNAIDALKANIAPLLAEINEMQEQLSVRVEYRQKQFEDAVFEVETFLSGNSFRNVLFNLDQYGHSLVNRTTIMRLMNLSNSVEVFYTFSISALIAFLNKQDPVGLRAQLSYLQLAESDLRAFEGPMSNSDWMGKAEQIVFNAFRDCAPFHSPFSINNPAGWRYWLVH
;
A
#
# COMPACT_ATOMS: atom_id res chain seq x y z
N MET A 1 1.40 -25.48 7.90
CA MET A 1 0.06 -24.89 7.67
C MET A 1 -0.07 -24.59 6.18
N ALA A 2 -1.23 -24.86 5.58
CA ALA A 2 -1.44 -24.68 4.15
C ALA A 2 -1.24 -23.20 3.76
N GLN A 3 -0.34 -22.97 2.80
CA GLN A 3 -0.14 -21.68 2.16
C GLN A 3 -1.47 -21.29 1.51
N LYS A 4 -2.11 -20.23 2.00
CA LYS A 4 -3.37 -19.75 1.42
C LYS A 4 -3.06 -19.31 -0.01
N ALA A 5 -3.75 -19.91 -0.98
CA ALA A 5 -3.46 -19.73 -2.40
C ALA A 5 -3.50 -18.24 -2.78
N LEU A 6 -2.54 -17.82 -3.60
CA LEU A 6 -2.55 -16.54 -4.32
C LEU A 6 -3.92 -16.37 -5.01
N TYR A 7 -4.36 -15.12 -5.15
CA TYR A 7 -5.60 -14.84 -5.88
C TYR A 7 -5.51 -15.46 -7.27
N ASP A 8 -6.50 -16.29 -7.61
CA ASP A 8 -6.63 -16.83 -8.95
C ASP A 8 -7.23 -15.77 -9.86
N TRP A 9 -6.37 -14.90 -10.39
CA TRP A 9 -6.77 -13.86 -11.32
C TRP A 9 -7.23 -14.43 -12.67
N SER A 10 -6.83 -15.66 -13.01
CA SER A 10 -7.20 -16.32 -14.26
C SER A 10 -8.65 -16.81 -14.28
N ASN A 11 -9.12 -17.36 -13.16
CA ASN A 11 -10.51 -17.82 -12.99
C ASN A 11 -11.37 -16.82 -12.20
N GLY A 12 -10.80 -15.65 -11.94
CA GLY A 12 -11.48 -14.54 -11.32
C GLY A 12 -11.37 -14.54 -9.80
N ALA A 13 -10.61 -13.56 -9.31
CA ALA A 13 -10.29 -13.42 -7.90
C ALA A 13 -11.55 -13.06 -7.09
N LYS A 14 -11.81 -13.81 -6.03
CA LYS A 14 -12.88 -13.51 -5.07
C LYS A 14 -12.39 -12.47 -4.05
N LEU A 15 -13.13 -11.39 -3.90
CA LEU A 15 -12.88 -10.40 -2.86
C LEU A 15 -13.55 -10.82 -1.56
N ASP A 16 -12.76 -11.06 -0.52
CA ASP A 16 -13.28 -11.24 0.84
C ASP A 16 -13.61 -9.90 1.51
N GLU A 17 -14.48 -9.95 2.53
CA GLU A 17 -15.00 -8.77 3.21
C GLU A 17 -13.89 -7.93 3.86
N HIS A 18 -12.85 -8.58 4.39
CA HIS A 18 -11.74 -7.86 5.01
C HIS A 18 -10.87 -7.13 3.99
N SER A 19 -10.60 -7.74 2.83
CA SER A 19 -9.88 -7.05 1.75
C SER A 19 -10.70 -5.90 1.19
N ARG A 20 -12.02 -6.03 1.12
CA ARG A 20 -12.92 -4.91 0.82
C ARG A 20 -12.76 -3.76 1.82
N ARG A 21 -12.62 -4.04 3.12
CA ARG A 21 -12.37 -3.00 4.13
C ARG A 21 -11.00 -2.34 3.97
N LYS A 22 -9.94 -3.11 3.67
CA LYS A 22 -8.60 -2.57 3.38
C LYS A 22 -8.63 -1.61 2.19
N LEU A 23 -9.25 -2.04 1.09
CA LEU A 23 -9.40 -1.24 -0.13
C LEU A 23 -10.21 0.04 0.11
N LYS A 24 -11.23 -0.02 0.98
CA LYS A 24 -11.96 1.18 1.42
C LYS A 24 -11.03 2.17 2.15
N VAL A 25 -10.21 1.69 3.09
CA VAL A 25 -9.25 2.53 3.81
C VAL A 25 -8.25 3.15 2.84
N LEU A 26 -7.70 2.38 1.91
CA LEU A 26 -6.79 2.88 0.88
C LEU A 26 -7.44 4.00 0.04
N ARG A 27 -8.68 3.79 -0.41
CA ARG A 27 -9.44 4.77 -1.18
C ARG A 27 -9.62 6.08 -0.41
N GLU A 28 -10.12 6.00 0.82
CA GLU A 28 -10.34 7.19 1.67
C GLU A 28 -9.04 7.90 2.02
N TYR A 29 -7.98 7.13 2.29
CA TYR A 29 -6.64 7.63 2.55
C TYR A 29 -6.12 8.43 1.35
N PHE A 30 -6.12 7.83 0.16
CA PHE A 30 -5.55 8.44 -1.02
C PHE A 30 -6.35 9.65 -1.51
N ALA A 31 -7.68 9.62 -1.41
CA ALA A 31 -8.53 10.78 -1.67
C ALA A 31 -8.17 11.96 -0.75
N LYS A 32 -7.97 11.70 0.55
CA LYS A 32 -7.54 12.72 1.52
C LYS A 32 -6.13 13.21 1.23
N TYR A 33 -5.21 12.31 0.89
CA TYR A 33 -3.84 12.64 0.49
C TYR A 33 -3.84 13.67 -0.65
N LEU A 34 -4.54 13.40 -1.75
CA LEU A 34 -4.61 14.31 -2.89
C LEU A 34 -5.18 15.68 -2.50
N ARG A 35 -6.26 15.73 -1.70
CA ARG A 35 -6.83 16.99 -1.23
C ARG A 35 -5.86 17.82 -0.38
N VAL A 36 -5.14 17.18 0.53
CA VAL A 36 -4.15 17.86 1.38
C VAL A 36 -2.97 18.36 0.56
N ARG A 37 -2.39 17.50 -0.29
CA ARG A 37 -1.19 17.81 -1.09
C ARG A 37 -1.45 18.81 -2.21
N CYS A 38 -2.69 18.99 -2.62
CA CYS A 38 -3.09 19.90 -3.69
C CYS A 38 -3.92 21.09 -3.18
N SER A 39 -3.83 21.41 -1.88
CA SER A 39 -4.61 22.47 -1.24
C SER A 39 -4.13 23.89 -1.55
N LEU A 40 -2.86 24.07 -1.95
CA LEU A 40 -2.28 25.40 -2.20
C LEU A 40 -2.80 25.98 -3.53
N PRO A 41 -3.40 27.19 -3.54
CA PRO A 41 -3.89 27.82 -4.77
C PRO A 41 -2.79 28.12 -5.80
N GLN A 42 -1.59 28.48 -5.32
CA GLN A 42 -0.44 28.84 -6.16
C GLN A 42 0.19 27.63 -6.86
N GLN A 43 -0.16 26.42 -6.42
CA GLN A 43 0.36 25.20 -7.00
C GLN A 43 -0.44 24.84 -8.25
N GLU A 44 0.14 25.15 -9.41
CA GLU A 44 -0.44 24.85 -10.72
C GLU A 44 -0.05 23.44 -11.22
N LYS A 45 0.94 22.80 -10.56
CA LYS A 45 1.44 21.47 -10.95
C LYS A 45 1.69 20.58 -9.72
N PHE A 46 1.16 19.36 -9.75
CA PHE A 46 1.45 18.32 -8.75
C PHE A 46 2.01 17.08 -9.45
N ARG A 47 3.24 16.68 -9.10
CA ARG A 47 3.86 15.45 -9.61
C ARG A 47 3.93 14.42 -8.49
N LEU A 48 3.44 13.22 -8.73
CA LEU A 48 3.58 12.10 -7.81
C LEU A 48 3.97 10.81 -8.53
N ALA A 49 4.63 9.92 -7.80
CA ALA A 49 4.77 8.53 -8.19
C ALA A 49 4.00 7.64 -7.20
N ILE A 50 3.30 6.64 -7.71
CA ILE A 50 2.63 5.61 -6.94
C ILE A 50 3.25 4.28 -7.34
N VAL A 51 3.63 3.48 -6.36
CA VAL A 51 4.16 2.13 -6.56
C VAL A 51 3.23 1.16 -5.86
N ASP A 52 2.53 0.35 -6.64
CA ASP A 52 1.75 -0.78 -6.11
C ASP A 52 2.60 -2.05 -6.22
N GLY A 53 3.10 -2.53 -5.08
CA GLY A 53 4.06 -3.63 -5.02
C GLY A 53 3.44 -5.00 -5.31
N PHE A 54 2.13 -5.12 -5.12
CA PHE A 54 1.35 -6.36 -5.22
C PHE A 54 -0.01 -6.05 -5.89
N ALA A 55 0.05 -5.56 -7.13
CA ALA A 55 -1.06 -4.94 -7.84
C ALA A 55 -2.23 -5.90 -8.15
N GLY A 56 -1.95 -7.20 -8.29
CA GLY A 56 -2.92 -8.18 -8.77
C GLY A 56 -3.49 -7.85 -10.15
N GLY A 57 -4.65 -8.44 -10.48
CA GLY A 57 -5.37 -8.22 -11.73
C GLY A 57 -6.26 -6.97 -11.73
N GLY A 58 -6.27 -6.22 -10.62
CA GLY A 58 -6.94 -4.93 -10.52
C GLY A 58 -8.48 -4.96 -10.39
N ARG A 59 -9.19 -5.99 -10.84
CA ARG A 59 -10.65 -6.10 -10.69
C ARG A 59 -11.07 -7.48 -10.24
N TYR A 60 -11.88 -7.53 -9.17
CA TYR A 60 -12.41 -8.78 -8.61
C TYR A 60 -13.68 -9.22 -9.34
N ASN A 61 -14.06 -10.49 -9.17
CA ASN A 61 -15.26 -11.06 -9.81
C ASN A 61 -16.58 -10.38 -9.43
N SER A 62 -16.64 -9.76 -8.27
CA SER A 62 -17.78 -8.96 -7.83
C SER A 62 -17.89 -7.61 -8.57
N GLY A 63 -16.93 -7.28 -9.43
CA GLY A 63 -16.78 -5.98 -10.08
C GLY A 63 -16.02 -4.95 -9.23
N ASP A 64 -15.76 -5.23 -7.96
CA ASP A 64 -15.02 -4.34 -7.06
C ASP A 64 -13.61 -4.05 -7.60
N ALA A 65 -13.18 -2.79 -7.45
CA ALA A 65 -11.85 -2.33 -7.84
C ALA A 65 -10.79 -2.71 -6.80
N GLY A 66 -9.65 -3.23 -7.26
CA GLY A 66 -8.41 -3.37 -6.50
C GLY A 66 -7.60 -2.07 -6.47
N SER A 67 -6.47 -2.09 -5.77
CA SER A 67 -5.65 -0.89 -5.53
C SER A 67 -5.22 -0.13 -6.79
N PRO A 68 -4.82 -0.77 -7.91
CA PRO A 68 -4.42 -0.02 -9.11
C PRO A 68 -5.57 0.81 -9.70
N LEU A 69 -6.78 0.25 -9.73
CA LEU A 69 -7.97 0.90 -10.27
C LEU A 69 -8.44 2.01 -9.32
N ILE A 70 -8.39 1.77 -8.00
CA ILE A 70 -8.68 2.78 -6.98
C ILE A 70 -7.79 4.02 -7.18
N PHE A 71 -6.48 3.84 -7.40
CA PHE A 71 -5.59 4.98 -7.62
C PHE A 71 -6.00 5.80 -8.85
N LEU A 72 -6.32 5.15 -9.97
CA LEU A 72 -6.76 5.84 -11.20
C LEU A 72 -8.09 6.57 -11.00
N GLU A 73 -9.08 5.89 -10.42
CA GLU A 73 -10.41 6.47 -10.14
C GLU A 73 -10.32 7.71 -9.23
N GLU A 74 -9.55 7.63 -8.15
CA GLU A 74 -9.39 8.74 -7.21
C GLU A 74 -8.54 9.89 -7.80
N LEU A 75 -7.56 9.61 -8.66
CA LEU A 75 -6.83 10.66 -9.41
C LEU A 75 -7.78 11.44 -10.32
N MET A 76 -8.65 10.75 -11.05
CA MET A 76 -9.63 11.38 -11.93
C MET A 76 -10.64 12.21 -11.13
N LEU A 77 -11.20 11.62 -10.07
CA LEU A 77 -12.16 12.29 -9.20
C LEU A 77 -11.54 13.54 -8.57
N ALA A 78 -10.35 13.43 -8.00
CA ALA A 78 -9.65 14.55 -7.38
C ALA A 78 -9.31 15.63 -8.40
N SER A 79 -8.83 15.26 -9.60
CA SER A 79 -8.52 16.23 -10.66
C SER A 79 -9.75 17.06 -11.04
N ARG A 80 -10.90 16.41 -11.25
CA ARG A 80 -12.18 17.08 -11.55
C ARG A 80 -12.62 18.00 -10.42
N GLN A 81 -12.66 17.49 -9.19
CA GLN A 81 -13.13 18.24 -8.01
C GLN A 81 -12.25 19.45 -7.72
N LEU A 82 -10.92 19.26 -7.71
CA LEU A 82 -9.96 20.31 -7.39
C LEU A 82 -9.95 21.41 -8.46
N ASN A 83 -10.09 21.05 -9.74
CA ASN A 83 -10.13 22.03 -10.82
C ASN A 83 -11.46 22.79 -10.89
N ALA A 84 -12.59 22.14 -10.63
CA ALA A 84 -13.88 22.81 -10.49
C ALA A 84 -13.84 23.84 -9.35
N GLN A 85 -13.35 23.43 -8.17
CA GLN A 85 -13.20 24.33 -7.02
C GLN A 85 -12.24 25.49 -7.32
N ARG A 86 -11.11 25.24 -8.01
CA ARG A 86 -10.18 26.31 -8.39
C ARG A 86 -10.82 27.31 -9.35
N PHE A 87 -11.56 26.83 -10.35
CA PHE A 87 -12.29 27.68 -11.29
C PHE A 87 -13.30 28.60 -10.58
N GLU A 88 -14.11 28.05 -9.68
CA GLU A 88 -15.08 28.82 -8.88
C GLU A 88 -14.42 29.93 -8.05
N ASN A 89 -13.19 29.69 -7.58
CA ASN A 89 -12.42 30.65 -6.78
C ASN A 89 -11.49 31.56 -7.61
N GLY A 90 -11.57 31.51 -8.94
CA GLY A 90 -10.73 32.33 -9.82
C GLY A 90 -9.25 31.95 -9.82
N HIS A 91 -8.92 30.73 -9.41
CA HIS A 91 -7.57 30.19 -9.46
C HIS A 91 -7.29 29.50 -10.80
N LYS A 92 -6.02 29.50 -11.20
CA LYS A 92 -5.57 28.73 -12.38
C LYS A 92 -5.74 27.23 -12.15
N PRO A 93 -5.94 26.42 -13.21
CA PRO A 93 -6.09 24.98 -13.06
C PRO A 93 -4.82 24.31 -12.52
N LEU A 94 -5.00 23.21 -11.81
CA LEU A 94 -3.96 22.30 -11.38
C LEU A 94 -3.82 21.16 -12.39
N LYS A 95 -2.59 20.96 -12.87
CA LYS A 95 -2.17 19.75 -13.58
C LYS A 95 -1.60 18.72 -12.63
N ILE A 96 -2.18 17.52 -12.63
CA ILE A 96 -1.65 16.36 -11.90
C ILE A 96 -0.89 15.46 -12.87
N GLU A 97 0.37 15.16 -12.58
CA GLU A 97 1.18 14.19 -13.32
C GLU A 97 1.52 13.01 -12.41
N CYS A 98 1.00 11.83 -12.75
CA CYS A 98 1.23 10.61 -12.00
C CYS A 98 2.05 9.62 -12.81
N LEU A 99 3.12 9.10 -12.20
CA LEU A 99 3.71 7.84 -12.61
C LEU A 99 3.11 6.73 -11.74
N LEU A 100 2.49 5.74 -12.35
CA LEU A 100 1.93 4.58 -11.67
C LEU A 100 2.75 3.34 -12.03
N ILE A 101 3.53 2.83 -11.08
CA ILE A 101 4.30 1.59 -11.24
C ILE A 101 3.49 0.46 -10.61
N LEU A 102 3.15 -0.55 -11.41
CA LEU A 102 2.34 -1.69 -11.01
C LEU A 102 3.17 -2.96 -11.11
N ASN A 103 3.46 -3.58 -9.96
CA ASN A 103 4.22 -4.81 -9.87
C ASN A 103 3.34 -5.96 -9.36
N ASP A 104 3.45 -7.12 -10.00
CA ASP A 104 2.98 -8.39 -9.44
C ASP A 104 3.91 -9.51 -9.93
N ALA A 105 4.08 -10.55 -9.13
CA ALA A 105 4.90 -11.69 -9.53
C ALA A 105 4.16 -12.66 -10.46
N ASP A 106 2.82 -12.65 -10.46
CA ASP A 106 1.99 -13.46 -11.35
C ASP A 106 1.80 -12.76 -12.71
N PRO A 107 2.32 -13.33 -13.82
CA PRO A 107 2.12 -12.77 -15.14
C PRO A 107 0.65 -12.68 -15.55
N ASN A 108 -0.18 -13.64 -15.14
CA ASN A 108 -1.62 -13.64 -15.46
C ASN A 108 -2.33 -12.47 -14.78
N ALA A 109 -1.92 -12.13 -13.56
CA ALA A 109 -2.42 -10.96 -12.86
C ALA A 109 -2.08 -9.68 -13.64
N ILE A 110 -0.84 -9.51 -14.09
CA ILE A 110 -0.44 -8.33 -14.87
C ILE A 110 -1.18 -8.24 -16.21
N ASP A 111 -1.42 -9.35 -16.89
CA ASP A 111 -2.15 -9.33 -18.16
C ASP A 111 -3.64 -8.98 -17.96
N ALA A 112 -4.28 -9.53 -16.93
CA ALA A 112 -5.63 -9.11 -16.53
C ALA A 112 -5.67 -7.62 -16.13
N LEU A 113 -4.66 -7.15 -15.39
CA LEU A 113 -4.55 -5.77 -14.94
C LEU A 113 -4.49 -4.80 -16.12
N LYS A 114 -3.66 -5.08 -17.13
CA LYS A 114 -3.57 -4.26 -18.36
C LYS A 114 -4.94 -4.10 -19.02
N ALA A 115 -5.68 -5.20 -19.17
CA ALA A 115 -7.02 -5.17 -19.76
C ALA A 115 -8.00 -4.35 -18.89
N ASN A 116 -7.94 -4.51 -17.57
CA ASN A 116 -8.84 -3.85 -16.63
C ASN A 116 -8.58 -2.34 -16.48
N ILE A 117 -7.34 -1.87 -16.63
CA ILE A 117 -7.03 -0.42 -16.52
C ILE A 117 -7.14 0.33 -17.84
N ALA A 118 -7.09 -0.35 -18.99
CA ALA A 118 -7.14 0.29 -20.30
C ALA A 118 -8.34 1.25 -20.47
N PRO A 119 -9.57 0.92 -20.03
CA PRO A 119 -10.70 1.86 -20.13
C PRO A 119 -10.50 3.14 -19.29
N LEU A 120 -9.96 3.01 -18.08
CA LEU A 120 -9.68 4.17 -17.21
C LEU A 120 -8.57 5.05 -17.79
N LEU A 121 -7.54 4.45 -18.39
CA LEU A 121 -6.49 5.19 -19.08
C LEU A 121 -7.01 5.92 -20.33
N ALA A 122 -7.94 5.32 -21.07
CA ALA A 122 -8.61 5.98 -22.18
C ALA A 122 -9.39 7.22 -21.69
N GLU A 123 -10.18 7.08 -20.62
CA GLU A 123 -10.90 8.21 -20.01
C GLU A 123 -9.95 9.30 -19.49
N ILE A 124 -8.82 8.91 -18.87
CA ILE A 124 -7.79 9.86 -18.42
C ILE A 124 -7.19 10.63 -19.59
N ASN A 125 -6.92 9.98 -20.72
CA ASN A 125 -6.38 10.65 -21.90
C ASN A 125 -7.35 11.71 -22.46
N GLU A 126 -8.66 11.51 -22.30
CA GLU A 126 -9.68 12.50 -22.66
C GLU A 126 -9.75 13.69 -21.69
N MET A 127 -9.22 13.55 -20.46
CA MET A 127 -9.15 14.66 -19.48
C MET A 127 -8.03 15.68 -19.78
N GLN A 128 -7.23 15.44 -20.83
CA GLN A 128 -6.23 16.36 -21.37
C GLN A 128 -5.27 16.95 -20.30
N GLU A 129 -5.09 18.27 -20.29
CA GLU A 129 -4.03 18.98 -19.54
C GLU A 129 -4.20 18.93 -18.01
N GLN A 130 -5.33 18.43 -17.50
CA GLN A 130 -5.61 18.39 -16.05
C GLN A 130 -5.02 17.17 -15.35
N LEU A 131 -4.93 16.02 -16.05
CA LEU A 131 -4.41 14.79 -15.49
C LEU A 131 -3.65 14.00 -16.56
N SER A 132 -2.39 13.68 -16.28
CA SER A 132 -1.61 12.76 -17.11
C SER A 132 -1.11 11.60 -16.25
N VAL A 133 -1.38 10.37 -16.66
CA VAL A 133 -0.90 9.16 -15.99
C VAL A 133 -0.01 8.35 -16.94
N ARG A 134 1.21 8.07 -16.52
CA ARG A 134 2.10 7.09 -17.17
C ARG A 134 2.10 5.82 -16.33
N VAL A 135 1.81 4.68 -16.95
CA VAL A 135 1.82 3.38 -16.27
C VAL A 135 3.05 2.58 -16.68
N GLU A 136 3.74 1.99 -15.70
CA GLU A 136 4.86 1.07 -15.89
C GLU A 136 4.53 -0.25 -15.21
N TYR A 137 4.60 -1.35 -15.95
CA TYR A 137 4.32 -2.69 -15.40
C TYR A 137 5.61 -3.43 -15.10
N ARG A 138 5.62 -4.19 -14.02
CA ARG A 138 6.71 -5.10 -13.64
C ARG A 138 6.12 -6.47 -13.28
N GLN A 139 6.83 -7.52 -13.69
CA GLN A 139 6.44 -8.91 -13.49
C GLN A 139 7.52 -9.61 -12.63
N LYS A 140 7.63 -9.22 -11.36
CA LYS A 140 8.73 -9.63 -10.48
C LYS A 140 8.27 -9.78 -9.04
N GLN A 141 9.04 -10.53 -8.27
CA GLN A 141 8.96 -10.43 -6.81
C GLN A 141 9.30 -8.99 -6.39
N PHE A 142 8.61 -8.47 -5.37
CA PHE A 142 8.73 -7.06 -5.01
C PHE A 142 10.16 -6.68 -4.59
N GLU A 143 10.84 -7.52 -3.82
CA GLU A 143 12.23 -7.28 -3.39
C GLU A 143 13.23 -7.23 -4.57
N ASP A 144 12.91 -7.83 -5.72
CA ASP A 144 13.72 -7.70 -6.94
C ASP A 144 13.33 -6.44 -7.72
N ALA A 145 12.03 -6.16 -7.82
CA ALA A 145 11.50 -4.98 -8.50
C ALA A 145 11.93 -3.68 -7.84
N VAL A 146 12.03 -3.67 -6.49
CA VAL A 146 12.21 -2.44 -5.72
C VAL A 146 13.51 -1.73 -6.09
N PHE A 147 14.61 -2.44 -6.35
CA PHE A 147 15.87 -1.81 -6.74
C PHE A 147 15.77 -1.06 -8.08
N GLU A 148 15.02 -1.61 -9.04
CA GLU A 148 14.76 -0.96 -10.32
C GLU A 148 13.84 0.25 -10.14
N VAL A 149 12.84 0.13 -9.27
CA VAL A 149 11.94 1.24 -8.91
C VAL A 149 12.72 2.37 -8.25
N GLU A 150 13.59 2.08 -7.28
CA GLU A 150 14.45 3.06 -6.61
C GLU A 150 15.32 3.82 -7.63
N THR A 151 15.96 3.09 -8.54
CA THR A 151 16.79 3.67 -9.60
C THR A 151 15.96 4.55 -10.54
N PHE A 152 14.79 4.08 -10.96
CA PHE A 152 13.90 4.81 -11.85
C PHE A 152 13.37 6.10 -11.21
N LEU A 153 12.92 6.04 -9.97
CA LEU A 153 12.38 7.19 -9.25
C LEU A 153 13.44 8.26 -9.00
N SER A 154 14.66 7.85 -8.62
CA SER A 154 15.80 8.75 -8.39
C SER A 154 16.17 9.52 -9.66
N GLY A 155 16.09 8.88 -10.83
CA GLY A 155 16.39 9.52 -12.12
C GLY A 155 15.32 10.51 -12.63
N ASN A 156 14.09 10.47 -12.10
CA ASN A 156 12.95 11.23 -12.63
C ASN A 156 12.45 12.38 -11.72
N SER A 157 13.14 12.62 -10.59
CA SER A 157 12.89 13.73 -9.66
C SER A 157 11.44 13.81 -9.13
N PHE A 158 10.86 12.67 -8.75
CA PHE A 158 9.57 12.65 -8.07
C PHE A 158 9.75 13.03 -6.59
N ARG A 159 9.21 14.19 -6.19
CA ARG A 159 9.23 14.62 -4.79
C ARG A 159 8.24 13.86 -3.92
N ASN A 160 7.08 13.50 -4.49
CA ASN A 160 6.00 12.83 -3.79
C ASN A 160 5.95 11.38 -4.26
N VAL A 161 6.13 10.43 -3.34
CA VAL A 161 6.11 9.00 -3.67
C VAL A 161 5.23 8.27 -2.66
N LEU A 162 4.26 7.51 -3.16
CA LEU A 162 3.39 6.66 -2.35
C LEU A 162 3.65 5.19 -2.71
N PHE A 163 3.99 4.38 -1.71
CA PHE A 163 4.09 2.93 -1.86
C PHE A 163 2.86 2.25 -1.25
N ASN A 164 2.17 1.43 -2.02
CA ASN A 164 1.15 0.50 -1.53
C ASN A 164 1.74 -0.90 -1.47
N LEU A 165 1.92 -1.42 -0.27
CA LEU A 165 2.53 -2.71 0.01
C LEU A 165 1.50 -3.62 0.69
N ASP A 166 0.42 -3.94 -0.03
CA ASP A 166 -0.66 -4.81 0.43
C ASP A 166 -0.42 -6.29 0.07
N GLN A 167 0.61 -6.87 0.68
CA GLN A 167 0.96 -8.28 0.45
C GLN A 167 -0.09 -9.25 1.00
N TYR A 168 -0.25 -10.38 0.31
CA TYR A 168 -1.07 -11.50 0.79
C TYR A 168 -0.24 -12.48 1.63
N GLY A 169 -0.58 -12.66 2.91
CA GLY A 169 0.05 -13.68 3.77
C GLY A 169 1.21 -13.16 4.64
N HIS A 170 2.27 -13.97 4.76
CA HIS A 170 3.47 -13.69 5.57
C HIS A 170 4.51 -12.87 4.79
N SER A 171 5.44 -12.24 5.50
CA SER A 171 6.29 -11.13 5.02
C SER A 171 7.05 -11.38 3.71
N LEU A 172 6.65 -10.65 2.68
CA LEU A 172 7.30 -10.51 1.38
C LEU A 172 8.10 -9.20 1.26
N VAL A 173 8.11 -8.35 2.30
CA VAL A 173 8.86 -7.08 2.31
C VAL A 173 9.71 -6.94 3.56
N ASN A 174 11.00 -6.69 3.38
CA ASN A 174 11.96 -6.52 4.46
C ASN A 174 11.84 -5.14 5.12
N ARG A 175 12.04 -5.06 6.44
CA ARG A 175 12.09 -3.77 7.17
C ARG A 175 13.17 -2.84 6.61
N THR A 176 14.32 -3.39 6.24
CA THR A 176 15.41 -2.64 5.60
C THR A 176 14.99 -2.04 4.27
N THR A 177 14.15 -2.74 3.50
CA THR A 177 13.55 -2.20 2.27
C THR A 177 12.65 -1.00 2.60
N ILE A 178 11.76 -1.10 3.59
CA ILE A 178 10.93 0.03 4.01
C ILE A 178 11.78 1.24 4.44
N MET A 179 12.84 1.02 5.24
CA MET A 179 13.76 2.09 5.63
C MET A 179 14.43 2.76 4.43
N ARG A 180 14.87 2.00 3.42
CA ARG A 180 15.44 2.57 2.19
C ARG A 180 14.39 3.38 1.42
N LEU A 181 13.18 2.83 1.26
CA LEU A 181 12.09 3.51 0.56
C LEU A 181 11.80 4.88 1.18
N MET A 182 11.70 4.96 2.52
CA MET A 182 11.47 6.22 3.23
C MET A 182 12.56 7.27 3.00
N ASN A 183 13.77 6.87 2.60
CA ASN A 183 14.88 7.76 2.31
C ASN A 183 15.01 8.14 0.82
N LEU A 184 14.12 7.68 -0.07
CA LEU A 184 14.20 7.96 -1.51
C LEU A 184 13.92 9.42 -1.88
N SER A 185 13.05 10.09 -1.12
CA SER A 185 12.69 11.48 -1.37
C SER A 185 12.21 12.16 -0.11
N ASN A 186 12.09 13.48 -0.14
CA ASN A 186 11.63 14.26 1.01
C ASN A 186 10.14 14.05 1.35
N SER A 187 9.37 13.32 0.53
CA SER A 187 7.94 13.09 0.77
C SER A 187 7.53 11.70 0.31
N VAL A 188 8.09 10.69 0.97
CA VAL A 188 7.68 9.30 0.82
C VAL A 188 6.63 8.95 1.86
N GLU A 189 5.60 8.22 1.42
CA GLU A 189 4.62 7.58 2.29
C GLU A 189 4.51 6.10 1.90
N VAL A 190 4.42 5.22 2.90
CA VAL A 190 4.31 3.77 2.69
C VAL A 190 3.05 3.30 3.39
N PHE A 191 2.09 2.81 2.62
CA PHE A 191 0.93 2.10 3.12
C PHE A 191 1.25 0.61 3.15
N TYR A 192 1.61 0.09 4.32
CA TYR A 192 2.05 -1.30 4.51
C TYR A 192 0.99 -2.13 5.21
N THR A 193 0.51 -3.18 4.54
CA THR A 193 -0.44 -4.14 5.12
C THR A 193 0.24 -5.48 5.40
N PHE A 194 -0.01 -6.06 6.58
CA PHE A 194 0.41 -7.43 6.85
C PHE A 194 -0.53 -8.17 7.81
N SER A 195 -0.51 -9.50 7.74
CA SER A 195 -1.33 -10.37 8.58
C SER A 195 -0.79 -10.44 10.01
N ILE A 196 -1.66 -10.17 11.00
CA ILE A 196 -1.34 -10.34 12.43
C ILE A 196 -1.04 -11.80 12.72
N SER A 197 -1.61 -12.79 12.02
CA SER A 197 -1.31 -14.21 12.30
C SER A 197 0.17 -14.56 12.14
N ALA A 198 0.93 -13.81 11.33
CA ALA A 198 2.39 -13.89 11.29
C ALA A 198 3.02 -13.45 12.62
N LEU A 199 2.53 -12.34 13.15
CA LEU A 199 2.83 -11.81 14.47
C LEU A 199 2.19 -12.63 15.61
N ILE A 200 1.13 -13.43 15.41
CA ILE A 200 0.59 -14.34 16.45
C ILE A 200 1.40 -15.63 16.48
N ALA A 201 1.77 -16.16 15.32
CA ALA A 201 2.72 -17.26 15.23
C ALA A 201 4.01 -16.88 15.97
N PHE A 202 4.48 -15.63 15.84
CA PHE A 202 5.57 -15.01 16.61
C PHE A 202 5.42 -15.06 18.13
N LEU A 203 4.19 -15.08 18.61
CA LEU A 203 3.88 -14.92 20.02
C LEU A 203 3.39 -16.23 20.64
N ASN A 204 3.25 -17.29 19.84
CA ASN A 204 2.86 -18.61 20.32
C ASN A 204 4.08 -19.45 20.71
N LYS A 205 4.07 -19.86 21.98
CA LYS A 205 5.14 -20.47 22.79
C LYS A 205 5.75 -21.81 22.32
N GLN A 206 5.47 -22.30 21.12
CA GLN A 206 5.82 -23.68 20.75
C GLN A 206 7.16 -23.85 20.02
N ASP A 207 7.74 -22.80 19.44
CA ASP A 207 9.08 -22.86 18.81
C ASP A 207 9.76 -21.49 18.77
N PRO A 208 10.35 -21.00 19.88
CA PRO A 208 10.99 -19.69 19.92
C PRO A 208 12.20 -19.54 18.98
N VAL A 209 12.82 -20.64 18.53
CA VAL A 209 14.03 -20.62 17.68
C VAL A 209 13.67 -20.49 16.20
N GLY A 210 12.77 -21.34 15.69
CA GLY A 210 12.29 -21.23 14.30
C GLY A 210 11.56 -19.90 14.05
N LEU A 211 10.98 -19.35 15.10
CA LEU A 211 10.22 -18.12 15.08
C LEU A 211 11.09 -16.86 15.08
N ARG A 212 12.20 -16.88 15.83
CA ARG A 212 13.26 -15.85 15.71
C ARG A 212 13.84 -15.82 14.30
N ALA A 213 14.01 -16.97 13.66
CA ALA A 213 14.47 -17.06 12.28
C ALA A 213 13.45 -16.46 11.30
N GLN A 214 12.16 -16.79 11.43
CA GLN A 214 11.08 -16.27 10.58
C GLN A 214 10.86 -14.77 10.71
N LEU A 215 11.21 -14.17 11.85
CA LEU A 215 10.95 -12.75 12.15
C LEU A 215 12.21 -11.90 12.29
N SER A 216 13.34 -12.48 11.91
CA SER A 216 14.61 -11.78 11.75
C SER A 216 14.47 -10.53 10.87
N TYR A 217 13.54 -10.53 9.90
CA TYR A 217 13.25 -9.37 9.04
C TYR A 217 12.71 -8.15 9.79
N LEU A 218 12.13 -8.30 10.99
CA LEU A 218 11.63 -7.19 11.82
C LEU A 218 12.67 -6.63 12.81
N GLN A 219 13.77 -7.35 13.05
CA GLN A 219 14.86 -6.93 13.96
C GLN A 219 14.41 -6.57 15.40
N LEU A 220 13.45 -7.30 15.95
CA LEU A 220 12.90 -7.06 17.31
C LEU A 220 13.89 -7.44 18.42
N ALA A 221 13.87 -6.72 19.55
CA ALA A 221 14.70 -7.03 20.71
C ALA A 221 14.11 -8.19 21.54
N GLU A 222 14.97 -8.97 22.21
CA GLU A 222 14.52 -10.10 23.06
C GLU A 222 13.61 -9.68 24.22
N SER A 223 13.74 -8.43 24.69
CA SER A 223 12.87 -7.87 25.74
C SER A 223 11.43 -7.69 25.28
N ASP A 224 11.21 -7.37 24.01
CA ASP A 224 9.87 -7.16 23.44
C ASP A 224 9.10 -8.50 23.38
N LEU A 225 9.83 -9.59 23.19
CA LEU A 225 9.29 -10.95 23.15
C LEU A 225 8.80 -11.43 24.52
N ARG A 226 9.55 -11.12 25.59
CA ARG A 226 9.18 -11.50 26.96
C ARG A 226 7.91 -10.79 27.44
N ALA A 227 7.53 -9.68 26.81
CA ALA A 227 6.30 -8.94 27.16
C ALA A 227 5.02 -9.75 26.93
N PHE A 228 5.07 -10.85 26.16
CA PHE A 228 3.95 -11.75 25.93
C PHE A 228 3.93 -13.00 26.84
N GLU A 229 4.86 -13.11 27.78
CA GLU A 229 4.87 -14.24 28.72
C GLU A 229 3.81 -14.10 29.81
N GLY A 230 2.79 -14.97 29.76
CA GLY A 230 1.78 -15.09 30.82
C GLY A 230 0.34 -15.12 30.28
N PRO A 231 -0.67 -15.40 31.12
CA PRO A 231 -2.07 -15.26 30.74
C PRO A 231 -2.43 -13.79 30.55
N MET A 232 -3.08 -13.45 29.43
CA MET A 232 -3.54 -12.10 29.11
C MET A 232 -4.93 -12.12 28.47
N SER A 233 -5.68 -11.05 28.66
CA SER A 233 -6.95 -10.85 27.94
C SER A 233 -6.71 -10.53 26.45
N ASN A 234 -7.72 -10.70 25.61
CA ASN A 234 -7.64 -10.40 24.19
C ASN A 234 -7.38 -8.91 23.88
N SER A 235 -7.82 -8.01 24.77
CA SER A 235 -7.57 -6.56 24.66
C SER A 235 -6.15 -6.21 25.07
N ASP A 236 -5.64 -6.78 26.17
CA ASP A 236 -4.28 -6.52 26.64
C ASP A 236 -3.25 -7.06 25.65
N TRP A 237 -3.52 -8.23 25.08
CA TRP A 237 -2.71 -8.80 24.01
C TRP A 237 -2.68 -7.88 22.78
N MET A 238 -3.82 -7.30 22.39
CA MET A 238 -3.88 -6.40 21.23
C MET A 238 -3.09 -5.12 21.51
N GLY A 239 -3.26 -4.49 22.67
CA GLY A 239 -2.49 -3.30 23.03
C GLY A 239 -0.98 -3.55 23.04
N LYS A 240 -0.52 -4.72 23.50
CA LYS A 240 0.90 -5.10 23.46
C LYS A 240 1.41 -5.39 22.05
N ALA A 241 0.65 -6.12 21.25
CA ALA A 241 0.94 -6.29 19.83
C ALA A 241 1.03 -4.92 19.15
N GLU A 242 0.16 -4.00 19.56
CA GLU A 242 0.14 -2.66 19.02
C GLU A 242 1.40 -1.86 19.32
N GLN A 243 1.80 -1.88 20.58
CA GLN A 243 3.04 -1.27 21.04
C GLN A 243 4.28 -1.84 20.35
N ILE A 244 4.34 -3.15 20.13
CA ILE A 244 5.52 -3.79 19.54
C ILE A 244 5.66 -3.47 18.06
N VAL A 245 4.56 -3.49 17.30
CA VAL A 245 4.62 -3.07 15.91
C VAL A 245 4.94 -1.58 15.81
N PHE A 246 4.34 -0.74 16.66
CA PHE A 246 4.71 0.68 16.76
C PHE A 246 6.22 0.83 16.97
N ASN A 247 6.79 0.18 17.97
CA ASN A 247 8.22 0.24 18.25
C ASN A 247 9.08 -0.30 17.10
N ALA A 248 8.65 -1.36 16.41
CA ALA A 248 9.39 -1.96 15.29
C ALA A 248 9.58 -0.99 14.11
N PHE A 249 8.55 -0.20 13.81
CA PHE A 249 8.54 0.74 12.70
C PHE A 249 8.89 2.17 13.09
N ARG A 250 9.00 2.47 14.38
CA ARG A 250 9.37 3.80 14.89
C ARG A 250 10.64 4.34 14.26
N ASP A 251 11.64 3.49 14.06
CA ASP A 251 12.92 3.93 13.52
C ASP A 251 12.96 3.91 11.98
N CYS A 252 11.86 3.50 11.32
CA CYS A 252 11.76 3.50 9.87
C CYS A 252 11.31 4.84 9.28
N ALA A 253 10.53 5.62 10.03
CA ALA A 253 9.94 6.86 9.56
C ALA A 253 9.72 7.86 10.72
N PRO A 254 9.84 9.18 10.47
CA PRO A 254 9.61 10.19 11.50
C PRO A 254 8.16 10.23 11.99
N PHE A 255 7.23 9.84 11.12
CA PHE A 255 5.81 9.66 11.43
C PHE A 255 5.46 8.22 11.09
N HIS A 256 4.76 7.55 11.99
CA HIS A 256 4.19 6.24 11.72
C HIS A 256 2.87 6.10 12.50
N SER A 257 1.84 5.63 11.83
CA SER A 257 0.49 5.48 12.40
C SER A 257 0.02 4.04 12.24
N PRO A 258 0.43 3.15 13.14
CA PRO A 258 -0.08 1.80 13.13
C PRO A 258 -1.55 1.74 13.55
N PHE A 259 -2.34 0.92 12.87
CA PHE A 259 -3.67 0.56 13.34
C PHE A 259 -4.08 -0.84 12.89
N SER A 260 -4.97 -1.46 13.67
CA SER A 260 -5.48 -2.79 13.40
C SER A 260 -6.88 -2.73 12.76
N ILE A 261 -7.12 -3.53 11.72
CA ILE A 261 -8.47 -3.81 11.22
C ILE A 261 -8.94 -5.10 11.90
N ASN A 262 -9.94 -4.96 12.77
CA ASN A 262 -10.51 -6.07 13.52
C ASN A 262 -11.63 -6.75 12.72
N ASN A 263 -11.49 -8.06 12.49
CA ASN A 263 -12.57 -8.91 12.00
C ASN A 263 -13.20 -9.66 13.18
N PRO A 264 -14.54 -9.65 13.35
CA PRO A 264 -15.24 -10.48 14.33
C PRO A 264 -14.86 -11.97 14.30
N ALA A 265 -14.46 -12.49 13.13
CA ALA A 265 -14.00 -13.87 12.92
C ALA A 265 -12.52 -14.12 13.26
N GLY A 266 -11.82 -13.17 13.90
CA GLY A 266 -10.50 -13.37 14.50
C GLY A 266 -9.28 -13.01 13.65
N TRP A 267 -9.48 -12.58 12.39
CA TRP A 267 -8.41 -12.10 11.53
C TRP A 267 -8.14 -10.63 11.80
N ARG A 268 -6.87 -10.30 11.72
CA ARG A 268 -6.32 -9.13 12.37
C ARG A 268 -5.25 -8.68 11.37
N TYR A 269 -5.40 -7.49 10.79
CA TYR A 269 -4.44 -6.91 9.83
C TYR A 269 -3.89 -5.61 10.39
N TRP A 270 -2.61 -5.35 10.15
CA TRP A 270 -1.98 -4.09 10.48
C TRP A 270 -1.81 -3.25 9.25
N LEU A 271 -2.10 -1.97 9.43
CA LEU A 271 -1.79 -0.93 8.49
C LEU A 271 -0.79 0.01 9.15
N VAL A 272 0.35 0.20 8.49
CA VAL A 272 1.35 1.20 8.87
C VAL A 272 1.35 2.24 7.76
N HIS A 273 1.16 3.49 8.17
CA HIS A 273 1.31 4.70 7.34
C HIS A 273 2.43 5.56 7.89
#